data_AF-A0A7Y9R454-F1
#
_entry.id   AF-A0A7Y9R454-F1
#
_cell.length_a   1.000
_cell.length_b   1.000
_cell.length_c   1.000
_cell.angle_alpha   90.00
_cell.angle_beta   90.00
_cell.angle_gamma   90.00
#
_symmetry.space_group_name_H-M   'P 1'
#
loop_
_entity.id
_entity.type
_entity.pdbx_description
1 polymer ?
#
loop_
_entity_poly.entity_id
_entity_poly.type
_entity_poly.pdbx_seq_one_letter_code
_entity_poly.pdbx_strand_id
1 'polypeptide(L)'
;MPITHAGVEGLTRLPAFADIDLVFDATSATAHVHNDATLRAPNVNMVTCGGQATVPMVAAVSRVAQVHYAEIVASIASRSAGLGTRTNIDEFTETTARALEPVGGAARCKAIIVLNPAESPLMMRDTVYTPGEAVDEDAVQRSVEKMAEAVRQYVPGLPAGRTDAT
;
A
#
# COMPACT_ATOMS: atom_id res chain seq x y z
N MET A 1 -17.47 1.44 24.62
CA MET A 1 -16.91 0.72 23.46
C MET A 1 -16.63 -0.71 23.89
N PRO A 2 -17.36 -1.71 23.37
CA PRO A 2 -17.07 -3.10 23.70
C PRO A 2 -15.65 -3.46 23.21
N ILE A 3 -14.89 -4.14 24.06
CA ILE A 3 -13.53 -4.62 23.75
C ILE A 3 -13.45 -6.10 24.10
N THR A 4 -12.63 -6.85 23.38
CA THR A 4 -12.37 -8.27 23.66
C THR A 4 -10.91 -8.59 23.41
N HIS A 5 -10.34 -9.45 24.26
CA HIS A 5 -8.98 -9.98 24.08
C HIS A 5 -9.01 -11.42 23.55
N ALA A 6 -10.20 -11.97 23.28
CA ALA A 6 -10.39 -13.35 22.83
C ALA A 6 -10.42 -13.49 21.29
N GLY A 7 -9.76 -12.57 20.57
CA GLY A 7 -9.66 -12.61 19.12
C GLY A 7 -10.99 -12.45 18.38
N VAL A 8 -11.04 -12.99 17.16
CA VAL A 8 -12.22 -12.95 16.27
C VAL A 8 -13.39 -13.76 16.83
N GLU A 9 -13.10 -14.83 17.58
CA GLU A 9 -14.11 -15.62 18.28
C GLU A 9 -14.74 -14.81 19.43
N GLY A 10 -13.93 -13.99 20.11
CA GLY A 10 -14.42 -13.02 21.06
C GLY A 10 -15.36 -12.00 20.42
N LEU A 11 -14.98 -11.50 19.25
CA LEU A 11 -15.75 -10.50 18.50
C LEU A 11 -17.13 -11.04 18.12
N THR A 12 -17.21 -12.25 17.54
CA THR A 12 -18.47 -12.89 17.10
C THR A 12 -19.44 -13.21 18.25
N ARG A 13 -18.95 -13.27 19.50
CA ARG A 13 -19.79 -13.48 20.70
C ARG A 13 -20.29 -12.18 21.34
N LEU A 14 -19.85 -11.02 20.89
CA LEU A 14 -20.34 -9.76 21.43
C LEU A 14 -21.81 -9.53 21.04
N PRO A 15 -22.68 -9.07 21.97
CA PRO A 15 -24.07 -8.75 21.64
C PRO A 15 -24.20 -7.75 20.48
N ALA A 16 -23.25 -6.81 20.38
CA ALA A 16 -23.21 -5.80 19.32
C ALA A 16 -22.76 -6.34 17.95
N PHE A 17 -22.28 -7.58 17.86
CA PHE A 17 -21.77 -8.14 16.60
C PHE A 17 -22.82 -8.21 15.49
N ALA A 18 -24.10 -8.41 15.88
CA ALA A 18 -25.21 -8.44 14.93
C ALA A 18 -25.44 -7.10 14.20
N ASP A 19 -24.93 -6.00 14.76
CA ASP A 19 -25.04 -4.65 14.19
C ASP A 19 -23.74 -4.19 13.49
N ILE A 20 -22.75 -5.08 13.33
CA ILE A 20 -21.47 -4.76 12.66
C ILE A 20 -21.54 -5.10 11.18
N ASP A 21 -21.57 -4.07 10.33
CA ASP A 21 -21.57 -4.23 8.88
C ASP A 21 -20.17 -4.36 8.25
N LEU A 22 -19.13 -3.87 8.94
CA LEU A 22 -17.77 -3.80 8.41
C LEU A 22 -16.72 -4.12 9.47
N VAL A 23 -15.77 -5.00 9.11
CA VAL A 23 -14.64 -5.38 9.95
C VAL A 23 -13.34 -4.98 9.25
N PHE A 24 -12.50 -4.20 9.93
CA PHE A 24 -11.15 -3.87 9.48
C PHE A 24 -10.15 -4.81 10.17
N ASP A 25 -9.50 -5.66 9.40
CA ASP A 25 -8.43 -6.53 9.91
C ASP A 25 -7.08 -5.80 9.85
N ALA A 26 -6.57 -5.42 11.02
CA ALA A 26 -5.27 -4.77 11.19
C ALA A 26 -4.30 -5.63 12.02
N THR A 27 -4.36 -6.96 11.84
CA THR A 27 -3.52 -7.93 12.57
C THR A 27 -2.24 -8.29 11.80
N SER A 28 -2.18 -9.46 11.16
CA SER A 28 -1.09 -9.96 10.33
C SER A 28 -1.64 -10.76 9.16
N ALA A 29 -0.85 -10.95 8.10
CA ALA A 29 -1.27 -11.73 6.94
C ALA A 29 -1.68 -13.16 7.33
N THR A 30 -0.91 -13.80 8.20
CA THR A 30 -1.21 -15.15 8.70
C THR A 30 -2.47 -15.19 9.56
N ALA A 31 -2.66 -14.22 10.46
CA ALA A 31 -3.86 -14.17 11.30
C ALA A 31 -5.12 -13.91 10.48
N HIS A 32 -5.01 -13.13 9.40
CA HIS A 32 -6.11 -12.82 8.51
C HIS A 32 -6.77 -14.05 7.91
N VAL A 33 -6.00 -15.09 7.56
CA VAL A 33 -6.55 -16.35 7.02
C VAL A 33 -7.55 -16.99 8.00
N HIS A 34 -7.24 -16.96 9.29
CA HIS A 34 -8.13 -17.47 10.34
C HIS A 34 -9.34 -16.56 10.59
N ASN A 35 -9.10 -15.25 10.61
CA ASN A 35 -10.16 -14.25 10.82
C ASN A 35 -11.19 -14.30 9.68
N ASP A 36 -10.74 -14.36 8.43
CA ASP A 36 -11.57 -14.45 7.23
C ASP A 36 -12.42 -15.73 7.24
N ALA A 37 -11.82 -16.89 7.55
CA ALA A 37 -12.53 -18.16 7.66
C ALA A 37 -13.61 -18.16 8.77
N THR A 38 -13.42 -17.35 9.81
CA THR A 38 -14.36 -17.18 10.92
C THR A 38 -15.50 -16.23 10.56
N LEU A 39 -15.19 -15.09 9.92
CA LEU A 39 -16.17 -14.06 9.58
C LEU A 39 -17.01 -14.41 8.35
N ARG A 40 -16.41 -15.07 7.35
CA ARG A 40 -17.04 -15.52 6.09
C ARG A 40 -17.82 -14.42 5.35
N ALA A 41 -17.29 -13.21 5.37
CA ALA A 41 -17.86 -12.05 4.68
C ALA A 41 -17.13 -11.79 3.35
N PRO A 42 -17.73 -11.05 2.41
CA PRO A 42 -16.99 -10.49 1.27
C PRO A 42 -15.76 -9.72 1.75
N ASN A 43 -14.63 -9.89 1.08
CA ASN A 43 -13.33 -9.41 1.54
C ASN A 43 -12.65 -8.55 0.46
N VAL A 44 -12.13 -7.39 0.88
CA VAL A 44 -11.30 -6.50 0.06
C VAL A 44 -9.94 -6.33 0.74
N ASN A 45 -8.88 -6.67 0.02
CA ASN A 45 -7.50 -6.47 0.48
C ASN A 45 -7.02 -5.07 0.12
N MET A 46 -6.53 -4.33 1.12
CA MET A 46 -6.04 -2.95 0.96
C MET A 46 -4.58 -2.85 0.50
N VAL A 47 -3.99 -3.96 0.03
CA VAL A 47 -2.57 -4.07 -0.34
C VAL A 47 -1.68 -3.76 0.87
N THR A 48 -0.80 -2.77 0.76
CA THR A 48 0.19 -2.38 1.76
C THR A 48 0.30 -0.86 1.77
N CYS A 49 0.90 -0.28 2.81
CA CYS A 49 1.15 1.17 2.82
C CYS A 49 2.02 1.61 1.63
N GLY A 50 3.04 0.84 1.26
CA GLY A 50 3.85 1.11 0.06
C GLY A 50 3.01 1.03 -1.22
N GLY A 51 2.14 0.03 -1.33
CA GLY A 51 1.22 -0.11 -2.45
C GLY A 51 0.26 1.07 -2.57
N GLN A 52 -0.38 1.48 -1.48
CA GLN A 52 -1.29 2.64 -1.45
C GLN A 52 -0.59 3.94 -1.85
N ALA A 53 0.68 4.12 -1.47
CA ALA A 53 1.46 5.30 -1.86
C ALA A 53 1.93 5.28 -3.32
N THR A 54 2.22 4.10 -3.89
CA THR A 54 2.98 3.99 -5.15
C THR A 54 2.21 3.44 -6.33
N VAL A 55 1.23 2.55 -6.12
CA VAL A 55 0.35 2.02 -7.17
C VAL A 55 -0.37 3.13 -7.94
N PRO A 56 -0.90 4.20 -7.28
CA PRO A 56 -1.50 5.31 -8.01
C PRO A 56 -0.51 5.98 -8.96
N MET A 57 0.77 6.12 -8.57
CA MET A 57 1.79 6.76 -9.41
C MET A 57 2.09 5.91 -10.66
N VAL A 58 2.21 4.58 -10.50
CA VAL A 58 2.36 3.67 -11.65
C VAL A 58 1.12 3.72 -12.55
N ALA A 59 -0.08 3.75 -11.97
CA ALA A 59 -1.33 3.93 -12.71
C ALA A 59 -1.40 5.26 -13.46
N ALA A 60 -0.75 6.32 -12.95
CA ALA A 60 -0.69 7.60 -13.63
C ALA A 60 0.23 7.54 -14.87
N VAL A 61 1.37 6.85 -14.77
CA VAL A 61 2.28 6.62 -15.90
C VAL A 61 1.62 5.72 -16.94
N SER A 62 0.97 4.62 -16.52
CA SER A 62 0.36 3.63 -17.43
C SER A 62 -0.82 4.17 -18.26
N ARG A 63 -1.43 5.29 -17.83
CA ARG A 63 -2.44 6.03 -18.61
C ARG A 63 -1.85 6.79 -19.80
N VAL A 64 -0.55 7.07 -19.79
CA VAL A 64 0.15 7.86 -20.80
C VAL A 64 1.03 6.99 -21.68
N ALA A 65 1.69 5.99 -21.10
CA ALA A 65 2.64 5.12 -21.80
C ALA A 65 2.59 3.67 -21.29
N GLN A 66 3.07 2.73 -22.09
CA GLN A 66 3.20 1.33 -21.67
C GLN A 66 4.27 1.19 -20.59
N VAL A 67 3.92 0.59 -19.45
CA VAL A 67 4.87 0.34 -18.35
C VAL A 67 5.33 -1.12 -18.40
N HIS A 68 6.49 -1.37 -18.97
CA HIS A 68 7.05 -2.73 -19.03
C HIS A 68 7.56 -3.23 -17.68
N TYR A 69 8.07 -2.32 -16.87
CA TYR A 69 8.60 -2.61 -15.54
C TYR A 69 8.29 -1.47 -14.58
N ALA A 70 7.88 -1.81 -13.36
CA ALA A 70 7.74 -0.87 -12.26
C ALA A 70 8.46 -1.38 -11.00
N GLU A 71 9.32 -0.55 -10.42
CA GLU A 71 9.95 -0.83 -9.13
C GLU A 71 9.60 0.27 -8.13
N ILE A 72 9.27 -0.13 -6.91
CA ILE A 72 9.04 0.81 -5.82
C ILE A 72 10.01 0.56 -4.66
N VAL A 73 10.41 1.63 -3.99
CA VAL A 73 11.23 1.58 -2.78
C VAL A 73 10.53 2.38 -1.69
N ALA A 74 9.96 1.68 -0.72
CA ALA A 74 9.32 2.25 0.45
C ALA A 74 10.31 2.32 1.61
N SER A 75 10.61 3.53 2.09
CA SER A 75 11.48 3.76 3.24
C SER A 75 10.67 4.27 4.43
N ILE A 76 10.71 3.55 5.54
CA ILE A 76 9.99 3.90 6.77
C ILE A 76 10.92 3.90 7.99
N ALA A 77 10.55 4.65 9.02
CA ALA A 77 11.26 4.63 10.30
C ALA A 77 11.13 3.25 10.96
N SER A 78 12.24 2.68 11.44
CA SER A 78 12.24 1.37 12.11
C SER A 78 11.29 1.30 13.31
N ARG A 79 11.03 2.44 13.96
CA ARG A 79 10.10 2.57 15.11
C ARG A 79 8.63 2.44 14.72
N SER A 80 8.24 2.75 13.47
CA SER A 80 6.85 2.58 13.00
C SER A 80 6.55 1.16 12.53
N ALA A 81 7.57 0.35 12.26
CA ALA A 81 7.42 -1.05 11.91
C ALA A 81 7.27 -1.94 13.16
N GLY A 82 6.02 -2.22 13.52
CA GLY A 82 5.66 -3.17 14.59
C GLY A 82 5.99 -4.62 14.26
N LEU A 83 5.73 -5.53 15.20
CA LEU A 83 6.02 -6.97 15.04
C LEU A 83 5.31 -7.56 13.82
N GLY A 84 4.03 -7.23 13.62
CA GLY A 84 3.25 -7.70 12.47
C GLY A 84 3.87 -7.31 11.13
N THR A 85 4.38 -6.09 11.00
CA THR A 85 5.09 -5.65 9.79
C THR A 85 6.39 -6.42 9.58
N ARG A 86 7.14 -6.67 10.66
CA ARG A 86 8.46 -7.35 10.60
C ARG A 86 8.34 -8.83 10.27
N THR A 87 7.31 -9.49 10.78
CA THR A 87 7.05 -10.91 10.50
C THR A 87 6.52 -11.12 9.08
N ASN A 88 5.98 -10.07 8.44
CA ASN A 88 5.38 -10.15 7.10
C ASN A 88 6.12 -9.32 6.05
N ILE A 89 7.46 -9.21 6.15
CA ILE A 89 8.26 -8.42 5.19
C ILE A 89 8.18 -9.03 3.79
N ASP A 90 8.20 -10.36 3.69
CA ASP A 90 8.12 -11.05 2.40
C ASP A 90 6.75 -10.77 1.75
N GLU A 91 5.65 -10.94 2.51
CA GLU A 91 4.30 -10.62 2.05
C GLU A 91 4.14 -9.16 1.67
N PHE A 92 4.82 -8.23 2.35
CA PHE A 92 4.84 -6.83 1.94
C PHE A 92 5.40 -6.71 0.51
N THR A 93 6.57 -7.30 0.24
CA THR A 93 7.20 -7.19 -1.08
C THR A 93 6.37 -7.87 -2.17
N GLU A 94 5.89 -9.08 -1.92
CA GLU A 94 5.12 -9.86 -2.89
C GLU A 94 3.75 -9.24 -3.18
N THR A 95 3.02 -8.82 -2.13
CA THR A 95 1.68 -8.24 -2.28
C THR A 95 1.75 -6.88 -2.96
N THR A 96 2.75 -6.06 -2.62
CA THR A 96 2.94 -4.76 -3.26
C THR A 96 3.33 -4.93 -4.73
N ALA A 97 4.30 -5.80 -5.03
CA ALA A 97 4.68 -6.09 -6.40
C ALA A 97 3.49 -6.60 -7.22
N ARG A 98 2.72 -7.55 -6.67
CA ARG A 98 1.53 -8.08 -7.33
C ARG A 98 0.46 -7.03 -7.58
N ALA A 99 0.28 -6.04 -6.70
CA ALA A 99 -0.71 -4.98 -6.89
C ALA A 99 -0.33 -3.97 -7.99
N LEU A 100 0.97 -3.75 -8.22
CA LEU A 100 1.46 -2.87 -9.29
C LEU A 100 1.08 -3.39 -10.68
N GLU A 101 0.80 -4.68 -10.85
CA GLU A 101 0.39 -5.26 -12.13
C GLU A 101 -1.07 -4.96 -12.49
N PRO A 102 -2.11 -5.52 -11.83
CA PRO A 102 -3.49 -5.33 -12.23
C PRO A 102 -4.05 -3.95 -11.87
N VAL A 103 -3.50 -3.27 -10.84
CA VAL A 103 -3.99 -1.95 -10.40
C VAL A 103 -3.11 -0.83 -10.95
N GLY A 104 -1.79 -1.02 -10.98
CA GLY A 104 -0.85 -0.06 -11.54
C GLY A 104 -0.75 -0.12 -13.07
N GLY A 105 -0.97 -1.28 -13.69
CA GLY A 105 -0.87 -1.47 -15.14
C GLY A 105 0.54 -1.78 -15.65
N ALA A 106 1.47 -2.19 -14.77
CA ALA A 106 2.81 -2.59 -15.17
C ALA A 106 2.88 -4.07 -15.53
N ALA A 107 3.74 -4.44 -16.50
CA ALA A 107 3.86 -5.84 -16.95
C ALA A 107 4.78 -6.70 -16.05
N ARG A 108 5.73 -6.08 -15.35
CA ARG A 108 6.62 -6.74 -14.38
C ARG A 108 6.87 -5.79 -13.22
N CYS A 109 6.86 -6.31 -11.99
CA CYS A 109 6.91 -5.44 -10.83
C CYS A 109 7.90 -5.92 -9.76
N LYS A 110 8.43 -4.96 -9.00
CA LYS A 110 9.25 -5.22 -7.82
C LYS A 110 8.95 -4.20 -6.72
N ALA A 111 8.96 -4.67 -5.48
CA ALA A 111 8.80 -3.80 -4.32
C ALA A 111 9.92 -4.05 -3.32
N ILE A 112 10.49 -2.97 -2.81
CA ILE A 112 11.54 -2.98 -1.80
C ILE A 112 11.02 -2.20 -0.58
N ILE A 113 11.29 -2.71 0.61
CA ILE A 113 11.06 -2.00 1.87
C ILE A 113 12.39 -1.80 2.61
N VAL A 114 12.60 -0.59 3.13
CA VAL A 114 13.77 -0.22 3.91
C VAL A 114 13.33 0.28 5.28
N LEU A 115 13.83 -0.37 6.33
CA LEU A 115 13.64 0.07 7.72
C LEU A 115 14.84 0.89 8.18
N ASN A 116 14.63 2.18 8.42
CA ASN A 116 15.70 3.09 8.79
C ASN A 116 15.65 3.46 10.29
N PRO A 117 16.70 3.16 11.09
CA PRO A 117 16.71 3.38 12.54
C PRO A 117 17.12 4.79 12.98
N ALA A 118 17.22 5.77 12.08
CA ALA A 118 17.61 7.14 12.41
C ALA A 118 16.76 7.73 13.55
N GLU A 119 17.42 8.44 14.47
CA GLU A 119 16.78 8.98 15.68
C GLU A 119 15.82 10.15 15.39
N SER A 120 16.12 10.96 14.37
CA SER A 120 15.16 11.89 13.78
C SER A 120 14.21 11.06 12.90
N PRO A 121 12.95 10.82 13.32
CA PRO A 121 12.08 9.89 12.62
C PRO A 121 11.85 10.37 11.19
N LEU A 122 12.27 9.55 10.24
CA LEU A 122 12.06 9.85 8.83
C LEU A 122 10.56 9.83 8.53
N MET A 123 10.09 10.87 7.84
CA MET A 123 8.83 10.81 7.12
C MET A 123 8.92 9.68 6.09
N MET A 124 7.85 8.88 5.98
CA MET A 124 7.75 7.83 4.98
C MET A 124 8.05 8.41 3.60
N ARG A 125 8.88 7.69 2.84
CA ARG A 125 9.29 8.10 1.52
C ARG A 125 9.21 6.92 0.58
N ASP A 126 8.56 7.17 -0.54
CA ASP A 126 8.39 6.19 -1.59
C ASP A 126 8.98 6.73 -2.88
N THR A 127 9.81 5.91 -3.53
CA THR A 127 10.32 6.18 -4.86
C THR A 127 9.73 5.18 -5.82
N VAL A 128 9.30 5.65 -7.00
CA VAL A 128 8.73 4.82 -8.08
C VAL A 128 9.63 4.95 -9.30
N TYR A 129 10.04 3.82 -9.86
CA TYR A 129 10.85 3.73 -11.07
C TYR A 129 10.08 2.98 -12.13
N THR A 130 9.91 3.60 -13.31
CA THR A 130 9.28 2.98 -14.48
C THR A 130 10.17 3.20 -15.71
N PRO A 131 11.31 2.49 -15.81
CA PRO A 131 12.19 2.61 -16.97
C PRO A 131 11.45 2.18 -18.24
N GLY A 132 11.60 2.96 -19.30
CA GLY A 132 10.86 2.75 -20.54
C GLY A 132 11.50 3.44 -21.73
N GLU A 133 10.79 3.42 -22.85
CA GLU A 133 11.17 4.14 -24.06
C GLU A 133 10.91 5.65 -23.91
N ALA A 134 11.32 6.42 -24.91
CA ALA A 134 11.02 7.85 -24.95
C ALA A 134 9.50 8.09 -24.94
N VAL A 135 9.05 8.92 -24.00
CA VAL A 135 7.65 9.30 -23.81
C VAL A 135 7.52 10.82 -23.76
N ASP A 136 6.30 11.34 -23.91
CA ASP A 136 6.01 12.73 -23.61
C ASP A 136 6.12 12.94 -22.08
N GLU A 137 7.29 13.40 -21.63
CA GLU A 137 7.60 13.64 -20.22
C GLU A 137 6.64 14.63 -19.58
N ASP A 138 6.26 15.69 -20.30
CA ASP A 138 5.31 16.69 -19.81
C ASP A 138 3.91 16.07 -19.60
N ALA A 139 3.50 15.14 -20.49
CA ALA A 139 2.24 14.42 -20.33
C ALA A 139 2.28 13.48 -19.12
N VAL A 140 3.39 12.77 -18.90
CA VAL A 140 3.59 11.91 -17.72
C VAL A 140 3.55 12.75 -16.45
N GLN A 141 4.29 13.87 -16.41
CA GLN A 141 4.32 14.76 -15.26
C GLN A 141 2.92 15.28 -14.91
N ARG A 142 2.16 15.79 -15.89
CA ARG A 142 0.77 16.23 -15.67
C ARG A 142 -0.13 15.12 -15.15
N SER A 143 0.02 13.90 -15.66
CA SER A 143 -0.76 12.74 -15.20
C SER A 143 -0.45 12.39 -13.73
N VAL A 144 0.83 12.36 -13.38
CA VAL A 144 1.32 12.09 -12.01
C VAL A 144 0.85 13.18 -11.04
N GLU A 145 0.98 14.46 -11.40
CA GLU A 145 0.53 15.58 -10.56
C GLU A 145 -0.99 15.52 -10.30
N LYS A 146 -1.78 15.23 -11.35
CA LYS A 146 -3.23 15.04 -11.22
C LYS A 146 -3.57 13.87 -10.29
N MET A 147 -2.83 12.77 -10.38
CA MET A 147 -3.01 11.63 -9.49
C MET A 147 -2.62 11.96 -8.04
N ALA A 148 -1.50 12.66 -7.83
CA ALA A 148 -1.06 13.08 -6.52
C ALA A 148 -2.05 14.04 -5.85
N GLU A 149 -2.72 14.90 -6.63
CA GLU A 149 -3.84 15.72 -6.14
C GLU A 149 -5.03 14.85 -5.71
N ALA A 150 -5.42 13.85 -6.50
CA ALA A 150 -6.50 12.93 -6.13
C ALA A 150 -6.18 12.16 -4.83
N VAL A 151 -4.94 11.70 -4.65
CA VAL A 151 -4.52 11.03 -3.40
C VAL A 151 -4.53 11.99 -2.21
N ARG A 152 -4.12 13.25 -2.40
CA ARG A 152 -4.14 14.29 -1.34
C ARG A 152 -5.52 14.57 -0.77
N GLN A 153 -6.60 14.29 -1.51
CA GLN A 153 -7.97 14.42 -1.00
C GLN A 153 -8.27 13.45 0.15
N TYR A 154 -7.58 12.31 0.21
CA TYR A 154 -7.75 11.28 1.24
C TYR A 154 -6.63 11.29 2.29
N VAL A 155 -5.45 11.82 1.94
CA VAL A 155 -4.28 11.92 2.84
C VAL A 155 -3.78 13.37 2.90
N PRO A 156 -4.40 14.22 3.73
CA PRO A 156 -3.96 15.60 3.92
C PRO A 156 -2.53 15.61 4.50
N GLY A 157 -1.56 16.14 3.75
CA GLY A 157 -0.15 16.20 4.16
C GLY A 157 0.81 15.33 3.34
N LEU A 158 0.34 14.60 2.31
CA LEU A 158 1.24 14.04 1.29
C LEU A 158 2.00 15.21 0.64
N PRO A 159 3.34 15.27 0.76
CA PRO A 159 4.12 16.35 0.14
C PRO A 159 4.04 16.26 -1.37
N ALA A 160 4.22 17.40 -2.05
CA ALA A 160 4.38 17.41 -3.50
C ALA A 160 5.57 16.50 -3.86
N GLY A 161 5.30 15.45 -4.62
CA GLY A 161 6.35 14.57 -5.13
C GLY A 161 7.27 15.33 -6.08
N ARG A 162 8.50 14.83 -6.25
CA ARG A 162 9.39 15.28 -7.32
C ARG A 162 9.42 14.20 -8.38
N THR A 163 9.05 14.54 -9.60
CA THR A 163 9.18 13.67 -10.77
C THR A 163 10.47 14.04 -11.47
N ASP A 164 11.42 13.10 -11.50
CA ASP A 164 12.66 13.24 -12.25
C ASP A 164 12.57 12.25 -13.43
N ALA A 165 12.63 12.74 -14.68
CA ALA A 165 12.75 11.90 -15.87
C ALA A 165 14.24 11.75 -16.21
N THR A 166 14.72 10.51 -16.34
CA THR A 166 16.09 10.20 -16.78
C THR A 166 16.06 9.10 -17.82
#